data_AF-A0A7X6TGS3-F1
#
_entry.id   AF-A0A7X6TGS3-F1
#
_cell.length_a   1.000
_cell.length_b   1.000
_cell.length_c   1.000
_cell.angle_alpha   90.00
_cell.angle_beta   90.00
_cell.angle_gamma   90.00
#
_symmetry.space_group_name_H-M   'P 1'
#
loop_
_entity.id
_entity.type
_entity.pdbx_description
1 polymer ?
#
loop_
_entity_poly.entity_id
_entity_poly.type
_entity_poly.pdbx_seq_one_letter_code
_entity_poly.pdbx_strand_id
1 'polypeptide(L)'
;MSLALLASVALLPIALALVLMVGLRWPATRAMPVAWLVTALAGLFLWKMPLSFVLASTLNGFGGAINVLIIVFGAILILYTLRDSGGMETINHGFHGISRDRRVQVISIATSFSAFLEGAAGFGTPAAIAAPLLLSLGFPALAAAMVCLILNSFPVTFGAVGTPVRFGLSSL
;
A
#
# COMPACT_ATOMS: atom_id res chain seq x y z
N MET A 1 -20.20 26.16 14.05
CA MET A 1 -20.64 24.83 13.57
C MET A 1 -20.40 23.83 14.69
N SER A 2 -21.25 22.82 14.87
CA SER A 2 -21.00 21.80 15.89
C SER A 2 -19.76 20.96 15.51
N LEU A 3 -19.01 20.51 16.51
CA LEU A 3 -17.83 19.65 16.30
C LEU A 3 -18.19 18.39 15.50
N ALA A 4 -19.35 17.80 15.80
CA ALA A 4 -19.86 16.63 15.10
C ALA A 4 -20.05 16.88 13.59
N LEU A 5 -20.53 18.06 13.21
CA LEU A 5 -20.70 18.43 11.80
C LEU A 5 -19.34 18.58 11.09
N LEU A 6 -18.38 19.26 11.73
CA LEU A 6 -17.02 19.39 11.18
C LEU A 6 -16.33 18.04 11.03
N ALA A 7 -16.45 17.16 12.03
CA ALA A 7 -15.91 15.81 11.99
C ALA A 7 -16.56 14.95 10.88
N SER A 8 -17.88 15.08 10.70
CA SER A 8 -18.60 14.36 9.64
C SER A 8 -18.15 14.80 8.25
N VAL A 9 -17.91 16.11 8.05
CA VAL A 9 -17.41 16.61 6.77
C VAL A 9 -15.94 16.22 6.54
N ALA A 10 -15.12 16.19 7.60
CA ALA A 10 -13.74 15.71 7.49
C ALA A 10 -13.66 14.22 7.11
N LEU A 11 -14.67 13.42 7.46
CA LEU A 11 -14.77 12.01 7.11
C LEU A 11 -15.19 11.77 5.64
N LEU A 12 -15.91 12.72 5.02
CA LEU A 12 -16.49 12.55 3.68
C LEU A 12 -15.48 12.11 2.62
N PRO A 13 -14.28 12.72 2.47
CA PRO A 13 -13.32 12.30 1.45
C PRO A 13 -12.86 10.85 1.60
N ILE A 14 -12.69 10.40 2.86
CA ILE A 14 -12.28 9.03 3.18
C ILE A 14 -13.41 8.06 2.87
N ALA A 15 -14.62 8.36 3.34
CA ALA A 15 -15.81 7.55 3.07
C ALA A 15 -16.09 7.45 1.56
N LEU A 16 -15.93 8.56 0.83
CA LEU A 16 -16.12 8.61 -0.61
C LEU A 16 -15.09 7.73 -1.33
N ALA A 17 -13.80 7.81 -0.97
CA ALA A 17 -12.79 6.95 -1.55
C ALA A 17 -13.12 5.46 -1.32
N LEU A 18 -13.56 5.09 -0.11
CA LEU A 18 -13.98 3.72 0.20
C LEU A 18 -15.19 3.28 -0.62
N VAL A 19 -16.24 4.10 -0.71
CA VAL A 19 -17.44 3.76 -1.49
C VAL A 19 -17.12 3.64 -2.98
N LEU A 20 -16.33 4.56 -3.54
CA LEU A 20 -15.94 4.53 -4.95
C LEU A 20 -15.06 3.31 -5.26
N MET A 21 -14.06 3.02 -4.43
CA MET A 21 -13.08 1.95 -4.72
C MET A 21 -13.57 0.57 -4.31
N VAL A 22 -14.23 0.42 -3.16
CA VAL A 22 -14.68 -0.88 -2.64
C VAL A 22 -16.09 -1.19 -3.14
N GLY A 23 -17.00 -0.22 -3.05
CA GLY A 23 -18.39 -0.38 -3.46
C GLY A 23 -18.56 -0.39 -4.97
N LEU A 24 -18.13 0.68 -5.63
CA LEU A 24 -18.27 0.85 -7.09
C LEU A 24 -17.10 0.28 -7.89
N ARG A 25 -16.04 -0.22 -7.23
CA ARG A 25 -14.86 -0.82 -7.86
C ARG A 25 -14.16 0.12 -8.85
N TRP A 26 -14.21 1.42 -8.61
CA TRP A 26 -13.49 2.39 -9.42
C TRP A 26 -11.98 2.26 -9.18
N PRO A 27 -11.16 2.37 -10.24
CA PRO A 27 -9.73 2.44 -10.07
C PRO A 27 -9.35 3.69 -9.28
N ALA A 28 -8.28 3.61 -8.49
CA ALA A 28 -7.78 4.73 -7.69
C ALA A 28 -7.52 5.99 -8.53
N THR A 29 -7.11 5.81 -9.80
CA THR A 29 -6.91 6.90 -10.78
C THR A 29 -8.15 7.74 -11.03
N ARG A 30 -9.36 7.21 -10.82
CA ARG A 30 -10.63 7.94 -10.93
C ARG A 30 -11.18 8.35 -9.57
N ALA A 31 -11.08 7.49 -8.56
CA ALA A 31 -11.65 7.75 -7.24
C ALA A 31 -10.90 8.86 -6.46
N MET A 32 -9.56 8.86 -6.51
CA MET A 32 -8.75 9.79 -5.72
C MET A 32 -8.89 11.25 -6.15
N PRO A 33 -8.94 11.60 -7.46
CA PRO A 33 -9.24 12.97 -7.88
C PRO A 33 -10.58 13.50 -7.38
N VAL A 34 -11.61 12.63 -7.31
CA VAL A 34 -12.93 12.99 -6.78
C VAL A 34 -12.85 13.27 -5.27
N ALA A 35 -12.16 12.41 -4.52
CA ALA A 35 -11.93 12.62 -3.09
C ALA A 35 -11.11 13.90 -2.80
N TRP A 36 -10.11 14.20 -3.63
CA TRP A 36 -9.35 15.45 -3.57
C TRP A 36 -10.26 16.67 -3.83
N LEU A 37 -11.10 16.61 -4.86
CA LEU A 37 -12.02 17.70 -5.19
C LEU A 37 -12.97 18.00 -4.03
N VAL A 38 -13.55 16.96 -3.42
CA VAL A 38 -14.43 17.12 -2.25
C VAL A 38 -13.67 17.73 -1.07
N THR A 39 -12.43 17.30 -0.82
CA THR A 39 -11.56 17.88 0.22
C THR A 39 -11.28 19.37 -0.05
N ALA A 40 -10.93 19.72 -1.29
CA ALA A 40 -10.63 21.09 -1.69
C ALA A 40 -11.85 22.02 -1.55
N LEU A 41 -13.02 21.57 -2.03
CA LEU A 41 -14.28 22.30 -1.90
C LEU A 41 -14.66 22.48 -0.43
N ALA A 42 -14.51 21.44 0.40
CA ALA A 42 -14.79 21.54 1.82
C ALA A 42 -13.85 22.55 2.51
N GLY A 43 -12.55 22.53 2.19
CA GLY A 43 -11.57 23.51 2.70
C GLY A 43 -11.93 24.95 2.34
N LEU A 44 -12.30 25.20 1.08
CA LEU A 44 -12.65 26.54 0.59
C LEU A 44 -13.98 27.07 1.16
N PHE A 45 -15.03 26.25 1.15
CA PHE A 45 -16.38 26.72 1.48
C PHE A 45 -16.75 26.54 2.96
N LEU A 46 -16.28 25.48 3.61
CA LEU A 46 -16.62 25.19 5.00
C LEU A 46 -15.65 25.83 5.97
N TRP A 47 -14.35 25.58 5.77
CA TRP A 47 -13.28 26.12 6.62
C TRP A 47 -12.78 27.49 6.16
N LYS A 48 -13.26 27.99 5.02
CA LYS A 48 -12.90 29.31 4.47
C LYS A 48 -11.39 29.50 4.34
N MET A 49 -10.68 28.43 3.99
CA MET A 49 -9.24 28.48 3.80
C MET A 49 -8.90 29.37 2.60
N PRO A 50 -7.81 30.17 2.66
CA PRO A 50 -7.40 30.96 1.53
C PRO A 50 -7.03 30.05 0.36
N LEU A 51 -7.41 30.44 -0.86
CA LEU A 51 -7.17 29.64 -2.07
C LEU A 51 -5.67 29.30 -2.26
N SER A 52 -4.79 30.24 -1.89
CA SER A 52 -3.34 30.03 -1.90
C SER A 52 -2.90 28.84 -1.03
N PHE A 53 -3.54 28.64 0.13
CA PHE A 53 -3.24 27.51 1.01
C PHE A 53 -3.67 26.19 0.38
N VAL A 54 -4.88 26.12 -0.19
CA VAL A 54 -5.38 24.89 -0.85
C VAL A 54 -4.51 24.50 -2.04
N LEU A 55 -4.08 25.47 -2.84
CA LEU A 55 -3.14 25.25 -3.95
C LEU A 55 -1.77 24.81 -3.45
N ALA A 56 -1.22 25.47 -2.42
CA ALA A 56 0.06 25.09 -1.83
C ALA A 56 0.03 23.67 -1.24
N SER A 57 -1.04 23.29 -0.52
CA SER A 57 -1.23 21.93 0.00
C SER A 57 -1.35 20.90 -1.13
N THR A 58 -2.02 21.26 -2.23
CA THR A 58 -2.12 20.38 -3.41
C THR A 58 -0.74 20.12 -4.02
N LEU A 59 0.05 21.18 -4.24
CA LEU A 59 1.43 21.06 -4.74
C LEU A 59 2.33 20.27 -3.79
N ASN A 60 2.18 20.49 -2.48
CA ASN A 60 2.91 19.72 -1.47
C ASN A 60 2.56 18.22 -1.55
N GLY A 61 1.27 17.90 -1.74
CA GLY A 61 0.79 16.53 -1.97
C GLY A 61 1.41 15.88 -3.21
N PHE A 62 1.55 16.62 -4.31
CA PHE A 62 2.29 16.14 -5.50
C PHE A 62 3.76 15.85 -5.19
N GLY A 63 4.42 16.69 -4.39
CA GLY A 63 5.78 16.42 -3.91
C GLY A 63 5.88 15.13 -3.09
N GLY A 64 4.88 14.86 -2.23
CA GLY A 64 4.76 13.59 -1.52
C GLY A 64 4.59 12.40 -2.46
N ALA A 65 3.74 12.54 -3.49
CA ALA A 65 3.53 11.50 -4.49
C ALA A 65 4.81 11.18 -5.28
N ILE A 66 5.61 12.20 -5.66
CA ILE A 66 6.89 12.00 -6.35
C ILE A 66 7.85 11.17 -5.48
N ASN A 67 7.95 11.46 -4.19
CA ASN A 67 8.79 10.67 -3.27
C ASN A 67 8.38 9.20 -3.26
N VAL A 68 7.08 8.92 -3.17
CA VAL A 68 6.54 7.55 -3.23
C VAL A 68 6.86 6.90 -4.57
N LEU A 69 6.69 7.61 -5.69
CA LEU A 69 6.98 7.10 -7.04
C LEU A 69 8.46 6.72 -7.21
N ILE A 70 9.39 7.48 -6.62
CA ILE A 70 10.83 7.16 -6.66
C ILE A 70 11.11 5.84 -5.92
N ILE A 71 10.50 5.63 -4.75
CA ILE A 71 10.64 4.40 -3.97
C ILE A 71 10.09 3.20 -4.76
N VAL A 72 8.87 3.34 -5.29
CA VAL A 72 8.22 2.28 -6.10
C VAL A 72 9.03 1.99 -7.35
N PHE A 73 9.56 3.01 -8.03
CA PHE A 73 10.44 2.85 -9.19
C PHE A 73 11.69 2.05 -8.83
N GLY A 74 12.39 2.42 -7.75
CA GLY A 74 13.59 1.70 -7.29
C GLY A 74 13.28 0.25 -6.92
N ALA A 75 12.18 -0.01 -6.21
CA ALA A 75 11.75 -1.35 -5.86
C ALA A 75 11.43 -2.21 -7.09
N ILE A 76 10.69 -1.66 -8.06
CA ILE A 76 10.34 -2.34 -9.30
C ILE A 76 11.60 -2.60 -10.15
N LEU A 77 12.54 -1.66 -10.20
CA LEU A 77 13.82 -1.83 -10.90
C LEU A 77 14.61 -3.01 -10.32
N ILE A 78 14.71 -3.09 -8.99
CA ILE A 78 15.37 -4.22 -8.31
C ILE A 78 14.62 -5.53 -8.57
N LEU A 79 13.29 -5.51 -8.49
CA LEU A 79 12.47 -6.69 -8.76
C LEU A 79 12.68 -7.23 -10.17
N TYR A 80 12.65 -6.38 -11.20
CA TYR A 80 12.90 -6.80 -12.58
C TYR A 80 14.35 -7.24 -12.78
N THR A 81 15.31 -6.57 -12.15
CA THR A 81 16.72 -7.00 -12.18
C THR A 81 16.90 -8.40 -11.58
N LEU A 82 16.24 -8.70 -10.44
CA LEU A 82 16.28 -10.02 -9.81
C LEU A 82 15.60 -11.09 -10.65
N ARG A 83 14.50 -10.74 -11.34
CA ARG A 83 13.82 -11.64 -12.26
C ARG A 83 14.71 -11.98 -13.47
N ASP A 84 15.29 -10.97 -14.12
CA ASP A 84 16.03 -11.17 -15.36
C ASP A 84 17.43 -11.76 -15.12
N SER A 85 17.99 -11.59 -13.91
CA SER A 85 19.27 -12.18 -13.51
C SER A 85 19.17 -13.63 -12.99
N GLY A 86 17.97 -14.19 -12.83
CA GLY A 86 17.76 -15.51 -12.20
C GLY A 86 17.85 -15.51 -10.66
N GLY A 87 17.91 -14.34 -10.04
CA GLY A 87 17.92 -14.18 -8.58
C GLY A 87 16.64 -14.67 -7.93
N MET A 88 15.48 -14.45 -8.57
CA MET A 88 14.19 -14.96 -8.08
C MET A 88 14.13 -16.50 -8.06
N GLU A 89 14.66 -17.17 -9.06
CA GLU A 89 14.76 -18.64 -9.13
C GLU A 89 15.66 -19.17 -8.03
N THR A 90 16.77 -18.49 -7.74
CA THR A 90 17.68 -18.84 -6.65
C THR A 90 16.98 -18.74 -5.29
N ILE A 91 16.19 -17.68 -5.08
CA ILE A 91 15.36 -17.51 -3.87
C ILE A 91 14.33 -18.65 -3.77
N ASN A 92 13.61 -18.96 -4.85
CA ASN A 92 12.60 -20.01 -4.88
C ASN A 92 13.19 -21.40 -4.58
N HIS A 93 14.36 -21.70 -5.15
CA HIS A 93 15.07 -22.96 -4.90
C HIS A 93 15.51 -23.07 -3.43
N GLY A 94 15.91 -21.95 -2.81
CA GLY A 94 16.16 -21.87 -1.38
C GLY A 94 14.95 -22.30 -0.55
N PHE A 95 13.75 -21.80 -0.87
CA PHE A 95 12.52 -22.12 -0.11
C PHE A 95 12.05 -23.58 -0.28
N HIS A 96 12.25 -24.19 -1.45
CA HIS A 96 11.95 -25.61 -1.64
C HIS A 96 12.75 -26.54 -0.71
N GLY A 97 13.94 -26.11 -0.27
CA GLY A 97 14.81 -26.87 0.62
C GLY A 97 14.56 -26.69 2.13
N ILE A 98 13.77 -25.69 2.55
CA ILE A 98 13.65 -25.34 3.98
C ILE A 98 12.80 -26.35 4.76
N SER A 99 11.61 -26.68 4.25
CA SER A 99 10.71 -27.60 4.94
C SER A 99 9.71 -28.24 3.97
N ARG A 100 9.36 -29.49 4.24
CA ARG A 100 8.26 -30.21 3.56
C ARG A 100 6.89 -29.90 4.18
N ASP A 101 6.86 -29.29 5.38
CA ASP A 101 5.60 -28.90 6.02
C ASP A 101 5.05 -27.62 5.40
N ARG A 102 3.84 -27.72 4.83
CA ARG A 102 3.13 -26.61 4.20
C ARG A 102 2.88 -25.44 5.15
N ARG A 103 2.70 -25.69 6.46
CA ARG A 103 2.49 -24.64 7.46
C ARG A 103 3.75 -23.81 7.65
N VAL A 104 4.90 -24.47 7.72
CA VAL A 104 6.20 -23.80 7.84
C VAL A 104 6.48 -22.98 6.59
N GLN A 105 6.22 -23.52 5.39
CA GLN A 105 6.36 -22.77 4.14
C GLN A 105 5.50 -21.50 4.13
N VAL A 106 4.24 -21.60 4.55
CA VAL A 106 3.34 -20.44 4.66
C VAL A 106 3.90 -19.39 5.62
N ILE A 107 4.33 -19.78 6.81
CA ILE A 107 4.88 -18.84 7.79
C ILE A 107 6.17 -18.18 7.25
N SER A 108 7.08 -18.96 6.67
CA SER A 108 8.32 -18.42 6.12
C SER A 108 8.08 -17.44 4.97
N ILE A 109 7.14 -17.75 4.07
CA ILE A 109 6.92 -16.95 2.86
C ILE A 109 5.93 -15.80 3.11
N ALA A 110 4.72 -16.11 3.57
CA ALA A 110 3.66 -15.12 3.73
C ALA A 110 3.83 -14.20 4.96
N THR A 111 4.63 -14.61 5.96
CA THR A 111 4.97 -13.74 7.09
C THR A 111 6.37 -13.14 6.92
N SER A 112 7.43 -13.94 7.06
CA SER A 112 8.80 -13.40 7.19
C SER A 112 9.32 -12.76 5.90
N PHE A 113 9.22 -13.47 4.77
CA PHE A 113 9.64 -12.95 3.47
C PHE A 113 8.76 -11.79 3.01
N SER A 114 7.44 -11.92 3.17
CA SER A 114 6.49 -10.84 2.89
C SER A 114 6.80 -9.57 3.69
N ALA A 115 7.08 -9.70 4.99
CA ALA A 115 7.42 -8.56 5.85
C ALA A 115 8.75 -7.90 5.46
N PHE A 116 9.75 -8.69 5.06
CA PHE A 116 11.01 -8.15 4.53
C PHE A 116 10.78 -7.33 3.26
N LEU A 117 9.99 -7.86 2.31
CA LEU A 117 9.62 -7.15 1.10
C LEU A 117 8.79 -5.88 1.38
N GLU A 118 7.87 -5.93 2.35
CA GLU A 118 7.08 -4.76 2.76
C GLU A 118 8.01 -3.69 3.32
N GLY A 119 8.93 -4.06 4.19
CA GLY A 119 9.89 -3.13 4.79
C GLY A 119 10.78 -2.45 3.74
N ALA A 120 11.22 -3.20 2.72
CA ALA A 120 12.10 -2.69 1.66
C ALA A 120 11.35 -1.84 0.61
N ALA A 121 10.19 -2.31 0.13
CA ALA A 121 9.46 -1.70 -0.98
C ALA A 121 8.20 -0.94 -0.52
N GLY A 122 7.42 -1.54 0.38
CA GLY A 122 6.12 -1.05 0.84
C GLY A 122 4.98 -1.26 -0.17
N PHE A 123 3.84 -0.62 0.11
CA PHE A 123 2.71 -0.43 -0.81
C PHE A 123 2.06 -1.72 -1.33
N GLY A 124 2.09 -2.82 -0.56
CA GLY A 124 1.42 -4.07 -0.93
C GLY A 124 2.17 -4.90 -1.99
N THR A 125 3.40 -4.51 -2.33
CA THR A 125 4.36 -5.28 -3.14
C THR A 125 4.49 -6.75 -2.71
N PRO A 126 4.49 -7.09 -1.40
CA PRO A 126 4.67 -8.48 -0.97
C PRO A 126 3.56 -9.42 -1.39
N ALA A 127 2.30 -8.99 -1.36
CA ALA A 127 1.20 -9.84 -1.81
C ALA A 127 1.31 -10.17 -3.30
N ALA A 128 1.87 -9.25 -4.10
CA ALA A 128 2.11 -9.46 -5.53
C ALA A 128 3.26 -10.45 -5.81
N ILE A 129 4.20 -10.67 -4.87
CA ILE A 129 5.38 -11.53 -5.06
C ILE A 129 5.25 -12.85 -4.28
N ALA A 130 4.84 -12.79 -3.02
CA ALA A 130 4.74 -13.96 -2.13
C ALA A 130 3.61 -14.91 -2.53
N ALA A 131 2.48 -14.38 -3.06
CA ALA A 131 1.37 -15.24 -3.49
C ALA A 131 1.73 -16.10 -4.73
N PRO A 132 2.37 -15.58 -5.80
CA PRO A 132 2.92 -16.41 -6.88
C PRO A 132 3.93 -17.46 -6.41
N LEU A 133 4.75 -17.14 -5.40
CA LEU A 133 5.71 -18.10 -4.83
C LEU A 133 5.00 -19.25 -4.10
N LEU A 134 3.97 -18.97 -3.30
CA LEU A 134 3.16 -20.03 -2.70
C LEU A 134 2.43 -20.85 -3.78
N LEU A 135 1.96 -20.20 -4.86
CA LEU A 135 1.35 -20.90 -5.99
C LEU A 135 2.33 -21.87 -6.66
N SER A 136 3.60 -21.48 -6.85
CA SER A 136 4.62 -22.37 -7.42
C SER A 136 4.99 -23.55 -6.50
N LEU A 137 4.76 -23.43 -5.19
CA LEU A 137 4.85 -24.53 -4.21
C LEU A 137 3.60 -25.44 -4.18
N GLY A 138 2.62 -25.19 -5.05
CA GLY A 138 1.41 -26.01 -5.19
C GLY A 138 0.27 -25.65 -4.24
N PHE A 139 0.29 -24.47 -3.62
CA PHE A 139 -0.85 -23.99 -2.83
C PHE A 139 -1.99 -23.51 -3.75
N PRO A 140 -3.26 -23.64 -3.31
CA PRO A 140 -4.39 -23.08 -4.06
C PRO A 140 -4.24 -21.56 -4.25
N ALA A 141 -4.45 -21.06 -5.46
CA ALA A 141 -4.22 -19.64 -5.80
C ALA A 141 -4.98 -18.67 -4.87
N LEU A 142 -6.25 -18.96 -4.58
CA LEU A 142 -7.06 -18.11 -3.70
C LEU A 142 -6.54 -18.13 -2.26
N ALA A 143 -6.11 -19.30 -1.76
CA ALA A 143 -5.55 -19.43 -0.42
C ALA A 143 -4.22 -18.68 -0.31
N ALA A 144 -3.35 -18.81 -1.31
CA ALA A 144 -2.08 -18.08 -1.37
C ALA A 144 -2.29 -16.57 -1.33
N ALA A 145 -3.20 -16.04 -2.18
CA ALA A 145 -3.53 -14.62 -2.20
C ALA A 145 -4.10 -14.14 -0.87
N MET A 146 -5.09 -14.84 -0.31
CA MET A 146 -5.72 -14.45 0.96
C MET A 146 -4.73 -14.48 2.11
N VAL A 147 -3.94 -15.55 2.25
CA VAL A 147 -2.99 -15.71 3.35
C VAL A 147 -1.89 -14.66 3.27
N CYS A 148 -1.35 -14.37 2.09
CA CYS A 148 -0.40 -13.27 1.90
C CYS A 148 -1.02 -11.92 2.27
N LEU A 149 -2.26 -11.62 1.85
CA LEU A 149 -2.92 -10.36 2.20
C LEU A 149 -3.19 -10.22 3.71
N ILE A 150 -3.68 -11.28 4.35
CA ILE A 150 -3.95 -11.30 5.78
C ILE A 150 -2.65 -11.12 6.56
N LEU A 151 -1.64 -11.93 6.27
CA LEU A 151 -0.37 -11.88 7.00
C LEU A 151 0.45 -10.64 6.68
N ASN A 152 0.25 -10.00 5.52
CA ASN A 152 0.86 -8.71 5.25
C ASN A 152 0.21 -7.54 6.01
N SER A 153 -0.85 -7.76 6.79
CA SER A 153 -1.50 -6.66 7.54
C SER A 153 -0.64 -6.08 8.67
N PHE A 154 0.21 -6.87 9.33
CA PHE A 154 1.10 -6.37 10.39
C PHE A 154 2.34 -5.62 9.88
N PRO A 155 3.07 -6.05 8.81
CA PRO A 155 4.28 -5.38 8.37
C PRO A 155 4.02 -4.06 7.64
N VAL A 156 2.79 -3.81 7.16
CA VAL A 156 2.43 -2.57 6.43
C VAL A 156 2.81 -1.32 7.21
N THR A 157 2.69 -1.33 8.54
CA THR A 157 3.12 -0.22 9.40
C THR A 157 4.60 0.13 9.25
N PHE A 158 5.44 -0.86 8.97
CA PHE A 158 6.89 -0.72 8.76
C PHE A 158 7.28 -0.56 7.28
N GLY A 159 6.29 -0.52 6.38
CA GLY A 159 6.51 -0.50 4.94
C GLY A 159 7.31 0.72 4.47
N ALA A 160 8.13 0.52 3.42
CA ALA A 160 9.01 1.55 2.86
C ALA A 160 9.82 2.28 3.96
N VAL A 161 10.54 1.50 4.78
CA VAL A 161 11.38 2.00 5.88
C VAL A 161 10.57 2.85 6.90
N GLY A 162 9.37 2.35 7.23
CA GLY A 162 8.48 2.99 8.20
C GLY A 162 7.80 4.26 7.71
N THR A 163 7.63 4.43 6.39
CA THR A 163 6.95 5.61 5.81
C THR A 163 5.56 5.85 6.43
N PRO A 164 4.69 4.83 6.63
CA PRO A 164 3.38 5.03 7.25
C PRO A 164 3.45 5.59 8.67
N VAL A 165 4.43 5.16 9.48
CA VAL A 165 4.65 5.68 10.84
C VAL A 165 5.26 7.06 10.79
N ARG A 166 6.38 7.21 10.07
CA ARG A 166 7.16 8.45 10.06
C ARG A 166 6.39 9.63 9.48
N PHE A 167 5.62 9.42 8.41
CA PHE A 167 4.82 10.47 7.80
C PHE A 167 3.39 10.49 8.36
N GLY A 168 2.75 9.34 8.48
CA GLY A 168 1.34 9.26 8.85
C GLY A 168 1.05 9.65 10.31
N LEU A 169 2.03 9.50 11.21
CA LEU A 169 1.91 9.91 12.61
C LEU A 169 2.71 11.18 12.94
N SER A 170 3.34 11.84 11.95
CA SER A 170 4.18 13.02 12.19
C SER A 170 3.45 14.22 12.80
N SER A 171 2.12 14.25 12.70
CA SER A 171 1.26 15.34 13.15
C SER A 171 0.55 15.09 14.48
N LEU A 172 0.81 13.94 15.13
CA LEU A 172 0.36 13.63 16.50
C LEU A 172 1.44 14.02 17.50
#